data_AF-A0A951BD21-F1
#
_entry.id   AF-A0A951BD21-F1
#
_cell.length_a   1.000
_cell.length_b   1.000
_cell.length_c   1.000
_cell.angle_alpha   90.00
_cell.angle_beta   90.00
_cell.angle_gamma   90.00
#
_symmetry.space_group_name_H-M   'P 1'
#
loop_
_entity.id
_entity.type
_entity.pdbx_description
1 polymer ?
#
loop_
_entity_poly.entity_id
_entity_poly.type
_entity_poly.pdbx_seq_one_letter_code
_entity_poly.pdbx_strand_id
1 'polypeptide(L)'
;MLRFVRSQLFQRFTEDRKGNVAMIFGLSLIPMLGLVGAAVDYSRAAQVRAQLNSTADAAALAAISKSGNPNLAPPSQAAAQKMFQSAVASMPYVTLGRVSLSSNYAASSLSVNVSYTASVQTSLMNVFGIPSITVSGSAGSTRQTPVYIDFYLLLDNSPSMGLAATTADISHLQALTPDACAFACHQHVFNSQGQPIGDDMNDYYHVAKNNGVTLRIDVLRMATQSLTTTATNTATVANQFRMGVYEFNSALQTISGLSANLATVASNANAIDLAYAYQNQSDNQTSYDIALPAINAIMTDPGDGSSASVPQKYLFFVTDGVEDEAVQPLPSPRPAGNVNSNRLINTLNPALCTAVKDRGIKIALLYTTYLPVTNNAFYNQWVSPIASRIPTQLSACASPGFFFEVTPTEGISEAMTHMFEKAVSVARLTQ
;
A
#
# COMPACT_ATOMS: atom_id res chain seq x y z
N MET A 1 49.61 95.94 18.39
CA MET A 1 48.65 95.54 17.33
C MET A 1 48.50 94.02 17.16
N LEU A 2 49.55 93.19 17.24
CA LEU A 2 49.47 91.73 17.02
C LEU A 2 48.69 90.90 18.06
N ARG A 3 48.56 91.35 19.32
CA ARG A 3 47.81 90.61 20.35
C ARG A 3 46.28 90.73 20.21
N PHE A 4 45.78 91.82 19.65
CA PHE A 4 44.33 92.07 19.53
C PHE A 4 43.70 91.29 18.36
N VAL A 5 44.45 91.12 17.27
CA VAL A 5 44.00 90.32 16.10
C VAL A 5 43.89 88.83 16.43
N ARG A 6 44.77 88.30 17.31
CA ARG A 6 44.71 86.90 17.79
C ARG A 6 43.47 86.60 18.64
N SER A 7 43.05 87.56 19.47
CA SER A 7 41.85 87.45 20.32
C SER A 7 40.56 87.40 19.48
N GLN A 8 40.47 88.24 18.46
CA GLN A 8 39.29 88.32 17.60
C GLN A 8 39.12 87.11 16.69
N LEU A 9 40.20 86.49 16.23
CA LEU A 9 40.14 85.22 15.47
C LEU A 9 39.66 84.05 16.33
N PHE A 10 40.08 83.99 17.61
CA PHE A 10 39.65 82.94 18.54
C PHE A 10 38.18 83.10 18.95
N GLN A 11 37.73 84.34 19.22
CA GLN A 11 36.31 84.63 19.48
C GLN A 11 35.42 84.31 18.27
N ARG A 12 35.85 84.64 17.05
CA ARG A 12 35.12 84.28 15.82
C ARG A 12 35.06 82.77 15.61
N PHE A 13 36.08 82.01 16.01
CA PHE A 13 36.06 80.54 15.95
C PHE A 13 35.09 79.94 16.99
N THR A 14 35.01 80.51 18.20
CA THR A 14 34.09 80.05 19.25
C THR A 14 32.62 80.45 19.01
N GLU A 15 32.37 81.54 18.27
CA GLU A 15 31.01 81.97 17.90
C GLU A 15 30.51 81.36 16.58
N ASP A 16 31.36 80.64 15.83
CA ASP A 16 31.00 80.06 14.54
C ASP A 16 30.15 78.79 14.70
N ARG A 17 28.83 78.98 14.76
CA ARG A 17 27.84 77.87 14.84
C ARG A 17 27.79 77.01 13.57
N LYS A 18 28.44 77.41 12.47
CA LYS A 18 28.48 76.61 11.24
C LYS A 18 29.25 75.29 11.41
N GLY A 19 30.14 75.20 12.41
CA GLY A 19 30.86 73.96 12.75
C GLY A 19 30.03 72.90 13.49
N ASN A 20 28.93 73.27 14.15
CA ASN A 20 28.14 72.32 14.94
C ASN A 20 27.42 71.29 14.05
N VAL A 21 27.00 71.71 12.85
CA VAL A 21 26.43 70.80 11.83
C VAL A 21 27.50 69.81 11.34
N ALA A 22 28.74 70.27 11.12
CA ALA A 22 29.84 69.40 10.73
C ALA A 22 30.22 68.39 11.83
N MET A 23 30.15 68.79 13.10
CA MET A 23 30.41 67.90 14.25
C MET A 23 29.33 66.84 14.42
N ILE A 24 28.05 67.22 14.38
CA ILE A 24 26.93 66.26 14.46
C ILE A 24 26.95 65.34 13.25
N PHE A 25 27.18 65.88 12.04
CA PHE A 25 27.33 65.10 10.82
C PHE A 25 28.46 64.08 10.96
N GLY A 26 29.67 64.50 11.37
CA GLY A 26 30.82 63.61 11.55
C GLY A 26 30.58 62.51 12.58
N LEU A 27 29.94 62.83 13.70
CA LEU A 27 29.59 61.83 14.73
C LEU A 27 28.48 60.88 14.27
N SER A 28 27.49 61.35 13.50
CA SER A 28 26.41 60.52 12.94
C SER A 28 26.84 59.65 11.76
N LEU A 29 27.93 60.03 11.07
CA LEU A 29 28.48 59.28 9.95
C LEU A 29 29.00 57.91 10.38
N ILE A 30 29.61 57.82 11.57
CA ILE A 30 30.17 56.57 12.11
C ILE A 30 29.09 55.48 12.26
N PRO A 31 27.97 55.70 12.98
CA PRO A 31 26.91 54.70 13.09
C PRO A 31 26.20 54.43 11.75
N MET A 32 26.05 55.44 10.88
CA MET A 32 25.48 55.21 9.53
C MET A 32 26.35 54.27 8.68
N LEU A 33 27.66 54.50 8.64
CA LEU A 33 28.60 53.63 7.92
C LEU A 33 28.63 52.23 8.53
N GLY A 34 28.52 52.12 9.86
CA GLY A 34 28.37 50.84 10.55
C GLY A 34 27.13 50.06 10.11
N LEU A 35 25.97 50.73 10.02
CA LEU A 35 24.71 50.11 9.57
C LEU A 35 24.76 49.68 8.11
N VAL A 36 25.31 50.53 7.22
CA VAL A 36 25.51 50.18 5.80
C VAL A 36 26.46 48.99 5.68
N GLY A 37 27.56 48.99 6.46
CA GLY A 37 28.51 47.89 6.49
C GLY A 37 27.89 46.57 6.94
N ALA A 38 27.09 46.61 8.00
CA ALA A 38 26.34 45.46 8.48
C ALA A 38 25.33 44.94 7.44
N ALA A 39 24.61 45.83 6.75
CA ALA A 39 23.66 45.45 5.71
C ALA A 39 24.34 44.73 4.53
N VAL A 40 25.51 45.21 4.09
CA VAL A 40 26.28 44.60 2.99
C VAL A 40 26.83 43.23 3.40
N ASP A 41 27.46 43.13 4.58
CA ASP A 41 28.02 41.86 5.07
C ASP A 41 26.93 40.83 5.36
N TYR A 42 25.79 41.25 5.89
CA TYR A 42 24.62 40.38 6.05
C TYR A 42 24.07 39.91 4.71
N SER A 43 23.96 40.80 3.72
CA SER A 43 23.51 40.43 2.37
C SER A 43 24.43 39.41 1.73
N ARG A 44 25.76 39.55 1.91
CA ARG A 44 26.74 38.55 1.49
C ARG A 44 26.54 37.23 2.25
N ALA A 45 26.43 37.26 3.57
CA ALA A 45 26.20 36.05 4.37
C ALA A 45 24.92 35.31 3.95
N ALA A 46 23.85 36.05 3.62
CA ALA A 46 22.60 35.50 3.10
C ALA A 46 22.77 34.84 1.72
N GLN A 47 23.50 35.47 0.80
CA GLN A 47 23.84 34.87 -0.51
C GLN A 47 24.67 33.60 -0.35
N VAL A 48 25.66 33.60 0.55
CA VAL A 48 26.47 32.42 0.85
C VAL A 48 25.63 31.30 1.43
N ARG A 49 24.72 31.61 2.37
CA ARG A 49 23.79 30.63 2.93
C ARG A 49 22.92 30.00 1.83
N ALA A 50 22.42 30.80 0.87
CA ALA A 50 21.66 30.27 -0.26
C ALA A 50 22.51 29.33 -1.14
N GLN A 51 23.76 29.70 -1.42
CA GLN A 51 24.70 28.87 -2.18
C GLN A 51 25.04 27.56 -1.45
N LEU A 52 25.25 27.62 -0.13
CA LEU A 52 25.51 26.45 0.71
C LEU A 52 24.29 25.52 0.78
N ASN A 53 23.08 26.07 0.85
CA ASN A 53 21.85 25.26 0.77
C ASN A 53 21.75 24.54 -0.58
N SER A 54 21.98 25.25 -1.70
CA SER A 54 21.98 24.63 -3.04
C SER A 54 23.03 23.51 -3.17
N THR A 55 24.21 23.71 -2.56
CA THR A 55 25.28 22.69 -2.53
C THR A 55 24.88 21.49 -1.66
N ALA A 56 24.21 21.73 -0.53
CA ALA A 56 23.72 20.70 0.36
C ALA A 56 22.60 19.87 -0.31
N ASP A 57 21.71 20.51 -1.06
CA ASP A 57 20.68 19.84 -1.87
C ASP A 57 21.32 18.94 -2.94
N ALA A 58 22.31 19.45 -3.67
CA ALA A 58 23.05 18.66 -4.67
C ALA A 58 23.77 17.46 -4.03
N ALA A 59 24.34 17.63 -2.84
CA ALA A 59 24.98 16.54 -2.10
C ALA A 59 23.95 15.50 -1.59
N ALA A 60 22.79 15.93 -1.08
CA ALA A 60 21.71 15.04 -0.65
C ALA A 60 21.15 14.21 -1.83
N LEU A 61 20.94 14.85 -2.98
CA LEU A 61 20.49 14.19 -4.20
C LEU A 61 21.53 13.23 -4.76
N ALA A 62 22.80 13.63 -4.79
CA ALA A 62 23.90 12.76 -5.23
C ALA A 62 24.10 11.54 -4.31
N ALA A 63 23.84 11.70 -3.01
CA ALA A 63 23.84 10.59 -2.07
C ALA A 63 22.80 9.54 -2.49
N ILE A 64 21.54 9.98 -2.66
CA ILE A 64 20.42 9.08 -2.98
C ILE A 64 20.53 8.46 -4.38
N SER A 65 20.99 9.20 -5.39
CA SER A 65 21.08 8.70 -6.77
C SER A 65 22.16 7.63 -6.98
N LYS A 66 23.23 7.65 -6.17
CA LYS A 66 24.31 6.65 -6.24
C LYS A 66 24.02 5.34 -5.48
N SER A 67 22.88 5.23 -4.80
CA SER A 67 22.38 3.94 -4.32
C SER A 67 21.88 3.12 -5.53
N GLY A 68 22.82 2.45 -6.20
CA GLY A 68 22.55 1.70 -7.45
C GLY A 68 21.54 0.56 -7.31
N ASN A 69 21.17 0.20 -6.08
CA ASN A 69 20.08 -0.71 -5.78
C ASN A 69 19.09 0.01 -4.84
N PRO A 70 17.80 0.18 -5.23
CA PRO A 70 16.82 0.88 -4.41
C PRO A 70 16.63 0.26 -3.02
N ASN A 71 17.01 -1.02 -2.81
CA ASN A 71 16.75 -1.75 -1.57
C ASN A 71 18.01 -2.29 -0.86
N LEU A 72 19.23 -2.13 -1.40
CA LEU A 72 20.40 -2.88 -0.88
C LEU A 72 21.70 -2.08 -0.64
N ALA A 73 21.80 -0.82 -1.06
CA ALA A 73 23.03 -0.05 -0.83
C ALA A 73 22.74 1.24 -0.06
N PRO A 74 23.22 1.38 1.20
CA PRO A 74 23.20 2.67 1.86
C PRO A 74 23.90 3.71 0.98
N PRO A 75 23.30 4.91 0.73
CA PRO A 75 23.97 5.94 -0.03
C PRO A 75 25.29 6.25 0.66
N SER A 76 26.36 6.42 -0.11
CA SER A 76 27.69 6.67 0.44
C SER A 76 27.72 8.05 1.11
N GLN A 77 27.41 8.08 2.41
CA GLN A 77 27.42 9.29 3.23
C GLN A 77 28.80 9.97 3.13
N ALA A 78 29.87 9.20 3.12
CA ALA A 78 31.24 9.70 2.94
C ALA A 78 31.45 10.39 1.59
N ALA A 79 30.89 9.87 0.49
CA ALA A 79 31.03 10.49 -0.83
C ALA A 79 30.24 11.80 -0.93
N ALA A 80 29.02 11.82 -0.40
CA ALA A 80 28.18 13.03 -0.36
C ALA A 80 28.77 14.12 0.54
N GLN A 81 29.33 13.73 1.69
CA GLN A 81 30.06 14.63 2.58
C GLN A 81 31.29 15.21 1.89
N LYS A 82 32.10 14.39 1.20
CA LYS A 82 33.26 14.85 0.43
C LYS A 82 32.88 15.80 -0.68
N MET A 83 31.80 15.53 -1.41
CA MET A 83 31.29 16.40 -2.47
C MET A 83 30.87 17.77 -1.93
N PHE A 84 30.14 17.79 -0.80
CA PHE A 84 29.77 19.04 -0.13
C PHE A 84 31.02 19.80 0.33
N GLN A 85 31.94 19.14 1.02
CA GLN A 85 33.18 19.73 1.51
C GLN A 85 34.04 20.31 0.37
N SER A 86 34.18 19.59 -0.75
CA SER A 86 34.96 20.07 -1.91
C SER A 86 34.33 21.29 -2.56
N ALA A 87 32.99 21.34 -2.61
CA ALA A 87 32.26 22.48 -3.16
C ALA A 87 32.31 23.70 -2.24
N VAL A 88 32.38 23.53 -0.91
CA VAL A 88 32.61 24.67 0.00
C VAL A 88 34.07 25.12 -0.03
N ALA A 89 35.03 24.21 -0.21
CA ALA A 89 36.46 24.55 -0.26
C ALA A 89 36.84 25.50 -1.41
N SER A 90 36.01 25.61 -2.45
CA SER A 90 36.20 26.58 -3.54
C SER A 90 35.68 27.99 -3.21
N MET A 91 35.06 28.19 -2.03
CA MET A 91 34.53 29.48 -1.58
C MET A 91 35.56 30.20 -0.68
N PRO A 92 36.26 31.24 -1.17
CA PRO A 92 37.43 31.81 -0.48
C PRO A 92 37.12 32.54 0.84
N TYR A 93 35.86 32.95 1.06
CA TYR A 93 35.43 33.72 2.23
C TYR A 93 34.58 32.88 3.22
N VAL A 94 34.60 31.55 3.07
CA VAL A 94 33.81 30.62 3.89
C VAL A 94 34.74 29.63 4.58
N THR A 95 34.62 29.53 5.90
CA THR A 95 35.24 28.46 6.68
C THR A 95 34.17 27.46 7.10
N LEU A 96 34.27 26.23 6.60
CA LEU A 96 33.33 25.19 6.94
C LEU A 96 33.52 24.73 8.40
N GLY A 97 32.42 24.65 9.14
CA GLY A 97 32.38 24.08 10.49
C GLY A 97 32.01 22.60 10.45
N ARG A 98 30.98 22.23 11.21
CA ARG A 98 30.44 20.86 11.24
C ARG A 98 29.58 20.58 10.01
N VAL A 99 29.78 19.41 9.42
CA VAL A 99 28.86 18.79 8.45
C VAL A 99 28.42 17.45 9.00
N SER A 100 27.13 17.18 8.97
CA SER A 100 26.57 15.87 9.36
C SER A 100 25.62 15.38 8.28
N LEU A 101 25.75 14.11 7.93
CA LEU A 101 24.80 13.42 7.09
C LEU A 101 24.09 12.36 7.91
N SER A 102 22.77 12.25 7.73
CA SER A 102 21.97 11.18 8.29
C SER A 102 21.13 10.54 7.19
N SER A 103 21.08 9.22 7.16
CA SER A 103 20.19 8.44 6.29
C SER A 103 19.16 7.71 7.12
N ASN A 104 17.89 7.77 6.72
CA ASN A 104 16.81 6.96 7.27
C ASN A 104 16.33 5.98 6.20
N TYR A 105 16.28 4.70 6.55
CA TYR A 105 15.76 3.62 5.70
C TYR A 105 14.45 3.16 6.30
N ALA A 106 13.39 3.39 5.57
CA ALA A 106 12.09 2.82 5.82
C ALA A 106 11.80 1.82 4.68
N ALA A 107 10.87 0.89 4.88
CA ALA A 107 10.57 -0.14 3.88
C ALA A 107 10.17 0.43 2.51
N SER A 108 9.50 1.59 2.49
CA SER A 108 9.06 2.27 1.25
C SER A 108 9.76 3.60 0.98
N SER A 109 10.72 4.02 1.81
CA SER A 109 11.45 5.26 1.55
C SER A 109 12.88 5.28 2.06
N LEU A 110 13.74 5.91 1.27
CA LEU A 110 15.10 6.27 1.64
C LEU A 110 15.19 7.78 1.73
N SER A 111 15.51 8.31 2.92
CA SER A 111 15.73 9.74 3.12
C SER A 111 17.18 10.03 3.52
N VAL A 112 17.75 11.10 2.97
CA VAL A 112 19.08 11.61 3.33
C VAL A 112 18.94 13.08 3.71
N ASN A 113 19.51 13.47 4.84
CA ASN A 113 19.64 14.86 5.26
C ASN A 113 21.12 15.24 5.37
N VAL A 114 21.46 16.40 4.83
CA VAL A 114 22.78 17.05 4.92
C VAL A 114 22.59 18.31 5.76
N SER A 115 23.22 18.38 6.93
CA SER A 115 23.22 19.57 7.78
C SER A 115 24.63 20.15 7.87
N TYR A 116 24.74 21.49 7.87
CA TYR A 116 26.03 22.18 7.90
C TYR A 116 26.01 23.43 8.79
N THR A 117 27.21 23.81 9.22
CA THR A 117 27.54 25.10 9.83
C THR A 117 28.76 25.67 9.13
N ALA A 118 28.79 26.97 8.86
CA ALA A 118 29.91 27.65 8.23
C ALA A 118 30.06 29.08 8.78
N SER A 119 31.29 29.59 8.75
CA SER A 119 31.62 30.96 9.14
C SER A 119 31.94 31.77 7.88
N VAL A 120 31.19 32.84 7.65
CA VAL A 120 31.38 33.77 6.52
C VAL A 120 32.16 34.98 7.01
N GLN A 121 33.31 35.25 6.39
CA GLN A 121 34.14 36.39 6.77
C GLN A 121 33.44 37.72 6.39
N THR A 122 33.30 38.62 7.35
CA THR A 122 32.78 39.97 7.15
C THR A 122 33.88 40.91 6.70
N SER A 123 33.59 41.82 5.77
CA SER A 123 34.58 42.80 5.30
C SER A 123 34.48 44.12 6.07
N LEU A 124 33.27 44.63 6.25
CA LEU A 124 33.00 45.96 6.83
C LEU A 124 32.77 45.87 8.34
N MET A 125 32.05 44.85 8.81
CA MET A 125 31.81 44.62 10.24
C MET A 125 33.09 44.21 11.00
N ASN A 126 34.10 43.69 10.30
CA ASN A 126 35.39 43.34 10.90
C ASN A 126 36.10 44.58 11.49
N VAL A 127 35.93 45.75 10.87
CA VAL A 127 36.42 47.04 11.39
C VAL A 127 35.79 47.37 12.75
N PHE A 128 34.58 46.87 13.00
CA PHE A 128 33.82 47.04 14.24
C PHE A 128 33.95 45.84 15.19
N GLY A 129 34.91 44.93 14.98
CA GLY A 129 35.22 43.82 15.89
C GLY A 129 34.33 42.58 15.72
N ILE A 130 33.52 42.49 14.67
CA ILE A 130 32.76 41.28 14.31
C ILE A 130 33.42 40.70 13.07
N PRO A 131 34.32 39.70 13.17
CA PRO A 131 35.13 39.22 12.04
C PRO A 131 34.40 38.22 11.13
N SER A 132 33.30 37.63 11.59
CA SER A 132 32.51 36.69 10.81
C SER A 132 31.06 36.58 11.26
N ILE A 133 30.22 36.05 10.37
CA ILE A 133 28.83 35.68 10.63
C ILE A 133 28.71 34.16 10.45
N THR A 134 28.20 33.47 11.47
CA THR A 134 27.90 32.03 11.36
C THR A 134 26.59 31.83 10.59
N VAL A 135 26.63 30.96 9.59
CA VAL A 135 25.46 30.50 8.84
C VAL A 135 25.29 29.00 9.03
N SER A 136 24.04 28.55 9.05
CA SER A 136 23.68 27.15 9.13
C SER A 136 22.49 26.83 8.25
N GLY A 137 22.38 25.57 7.87
CA GLY A 137 21.29 25.07 7.03
C GLY A 137 21.27 23.56 6.99
N SER A 138 20.17 23.04 6.47
CA SER A 138 19.98 21.63 6.21
C SER A 138 19.23 21.44 4.89
N ALA A 139 19.62 20.42 4.14
CA ALA A 139 19.00 20.00 2.89
C ALA A 139 18.61 18.53 2.99
N GLY A 140 17.45 18.18 2.44
CA GLY A 140 16.92 16.82 2.48
C GLY A 140 16.55 16.32 1.10
N SER A 141 16.71 15.03 0.88
CA SER A 141 16.16 14.34 -0.30
C SER A 141 15.53 13.03 0.16
N THR A 142 14.45 12.64 -0.50
CA THR A 142 13.74 11.38 -0.23
C THR A 142 13.43 10.67 -1.55
N ARG A 143 13.65 9.36 -1.59
CA ARG A 143 13.28 8.48 -2.70
C ARG A 143 12.32 7.42 -2.19
N GLN A 144 11.25 7.16 -2.94
CA GLN A 144 10.37 6.04 -2.68
C GLN A 144 11.03 4.74 -3.15
N THR A 145 11.03 3.72 -2.30
CA THR A 145 11.56 2.38 -2.59
C THR A 145 10.40 1.43 -2.90
N PRO A 146 10.57 0.48 -3.83
CA PRO A 146 9.56 -0.53 -4.09
C PRO A 146 9.36 -1.41 -2.86
N VAL A 147 8.11 -1.59 -2.45
CA VAL A 147 7.72 -2.49 -1.36
C VAL A 147 7.45 -3.88 -1.92
N TYR A 148 7.99 -4.91 -1.28
CA TYR A 148 7.77 -6.32 -1.62
C TYR A 148 6.54 -6.87 -0.90
N ILE A 149 5.67 -7.56 -1.66
CA ILE A 149 4.38 -8.04 -1.16
C ILE A 149 4.12 -9.48 -1.63
N ASP A 150 3.72 -10.34 -0.71
CA ASP A 150 3.14 -11.64 -0.99
C ASP A 150 1.63 -11.56 -0.90
N PHE A 151 0.95 -11.93 -1.99
CA PHE A 151 -0.49 -12.06 -2.05
C PHE A 151 -0.88 -13.53 -2.01
N TYR A 152 -1.76 -13.88 -1.07
CA TYR A 152 -2.36 -15.19 -0.97
C TYR A 152 -3.83 -15.04 -1.33
N LEU A 153 -4.25 -15.62 -2.45
CA LEU A 153 -5.64 -15.60 -2.88
C LEU A 153 -6.33 -16.82 -2.26
N LEU A 154 -7.34 -16.60 -1.43
CA LEU A 154 -8.26 -17.60 -0.91
C LEU A 154 -9.60 -17.42 -1.63
N LEU A 155 -9.89 -18.34 -2.53
CA LEU A 155 -10.98 -18.24 -3.50
C LEU A 155 -12.07 -19.25 -3.18
N ASP A 156 -13.27 -18.76 -2.92
CA ASP A 156 -14.42 -19.62 -2.74
C ASP A 156 -14.77 -20.32 -4.05
N ASN A 157 -14.78 -21.66 -4.04
CA ASN A 157 -15.23 -22.47 -5.15
C ASN A 157 -16.42 -23.37 -4.81
N SER A 158 -17.12 -23.04 -3.72
CA SER A 158 -18.30 -23.76 -3.28
C SER A 158 -19.42 -23.75 -4.34
N PRO A 159 -20.42 -24.65 -4.23
CA PRO A 159 -21.47 -24.79 -5.24
C PRO A 159 -22.25 -23.51 -5.55
N SER A 160 -22.36 -22.58 -4.59
CA SER A 160 -23.04 -21.29 -4.80
C SER A 160 -22.30 -20.37 -5.77
N MET A 161 -21.00 -20.57 -5.97
CA MET A 161 -20.19 -19.91 -7.00
C MET A 161 -20.52 -20.41 -8.42
N GLY A 162 -21.38 -21.42 -8.54
CA GLY A 162 -22.01 -21.88 -9.77
C GLY A 162 -23.23 -21.05 -10.18
N LEU A 163 -23.57 -19.99 -9.43
CA LEU A 163 -24.58 -19.03 -9.87
C LEU A 163 -24.12 -18.34 -11.16
N ALA A 164 -25.03 -18.19 -12.12
CA ALA A 164 -24.80 -17.38 -13.31
C ALA A 164 -24.41 -15.94 -12.94
N ALA A 165 -23.44 -15.39 -13.68
CA ALA A 165 -22.72 -14.17 -13.30
C ALA A 165 -23.58 -12.91 -13.39
N THR A 166 -24.43 -12.79 -14.41
CA THR A 166 -25.27 -11.60 -14.65
C THR A 166 -26.76 -11.95 -14.66
N THR A 167 -27.64 -10.95 -14.57
CA THR A 167 -29.10 -11.18 -14.73
C THR A 167 -29.46 -11.79 -16.08
N ALA A 168 -28.71 -11.46 -17.14
CA ALA A 168 -28.88 -12.05 -18.46
C ALA A 168 -28.47 -13.52 -18.47
N ASP A 169 -27.31 -13.85 -17.89
CA ASP A 169 -26.84 -15.23 -17.74
C ASP A 169 -27.79 -16.07 -16.88
N ILE A 170 -28.34 -15.50 -15.80
CA ILE A 170 -29.33 -16.16 -14.94
C ILE A 170 -30.58 -16.49 -15.76
N SER A 171 -31.13 -15.49 -16.46
CA SER A 171 -32.33 -15.70 -17.28
C SER A 171 -32.08 -16.73 -18.38
N HIS A 172 -30.87 -16.75 -18.94
CA HIS A 172 -30.46 -17.71 -19.96
C HIS A 172 -30.37 -19.13 -19.39
N LEU A 173 -29.71 -19.33 -18.25
CA LEU A 173 -29.60 -20.64 -17.61
C LEU A 173 -30.96 -21.19 -17.16
N GLN A 174 -31.82 -20.33 -16.63
CA GLN A 174 -33.18 -20.71 -16.24
C GLN A 174 -34.04 -21.14 -17.44
N ALA A 175 -33.80 -20.57 -18.63
CA ALA A 175 -34.48 -20.99 -19.86
C ALA A 175 -33.96 -22.34 -20.41
N LEU A 176 -32.72 -22.70 -20.07
CA LEU A 176 -32.06 -23.93 -20.52
C LEU A 176 -32.30 -25.12 -19.57
N THR A 177 -32.75 -24.88 -18.34
CA THR A 177 -32.94 -25.90 -17.30
C THR A 177 -34.42 -26.21 -17.08
N PRO A 178 -34.82 -27.49 -16.96
CA PRO A 178 -36.23 -27.89 -16.88
C PRO A 178 -36.95 -27.38 -15.61
N ASP A 179 -36.21 -27.08 -14.55
CA ASP A 179 -36.70 -26.54 -13.28
C ASP A 179 -36.46 -25.03 -13.11
N ALA A 180 -36.00 -24.35 -14.16
CA ALA A 180 -35.64 -22.93 -14.13
C ALA A 180 -34.62 -22.59 -13.03
N CYS A 181 -33.62 -23.45 -12.85
CA CYS A 181 -32.56 -23.26 -11.87
C CYS A 181 -31.57 -22.18 -12.32
N ALA A 182 -31.19 -21.30 -11.39
CA ALA A 182 -30.18 -20.26 -11.61
C ALA A 182 -28.75 -20.74 -11.29
N PHE A 183 -28.61 -21.92 -10.68
CA PHE A 183 -27.33 -22.51 -10.28
C PHE A 183 -26.92 -23.62 -11.24
N ALA A 184 -25.67 -23.59 -11.65
CA ALA A 184 -25.07 -24.56 -12.55
C ALA A 184 -24.36 -25.66 -11.74
N CYS A 185 -25.13 -26.56 -11.11
CA CYS A 185 -24.58 -27.67 -10.32
C CYS A 185 -23.64 -28.54 -11.17
N HIS A 186 -22.45 -28.85 -10.64
CA HIS A 186 -21.40 -29.64 -11.28
C HIS A 186 -21.35 -31.04 -10.68
N GLN A 187 -21.36 -32.10 -11.49
CA GLN A 187 -21.62 -33.46 -11.06
C GLN A 187 -20.66 -34.48 -11.67
N HIS A 188 -20.35 -35.51 -10.89
CA HIS A 188 -19.72 -36.72 -11.43
C HIS A 188 -20.75 -37.74 -11.92
N VAL A 189 -20.33 -38.54 -12.89
CA VAL A 189 -20.93 -39.85 -13.17
C VAL A 189 -20.22 -40.89 -12.30
N PHE A 190 -21.00 -41.83 -11.75
CA PHE A 190 -20.49 -42.89 -10.88
C PHE A 190 -20.64 -44.27 -11.55
N ASN A 191 -19.67 -45.16 -11.31
CA ASN A 191 -19.84 -46.57 -11.65
C ASN A 191 -20.78 -47.29 -10.66
N SER A 192 -21.07 -48.57 -10.91
CA SER A 192 -21.93 -49.38 -10.04
C SER A 192 -21.36 -49.61 -8.64
N GLN A 193 -20.08 -49.30 -8.41
CA GLN A 193 -19.40 -49.34 -7.12
C GLN A 193 -19.39 -47.98 -6.40
N GLY A 194 -20.02 -46.94 -6.96
CA GLY A 194 -20.09 -45.61 -6.37
C GLY A 194 -18.80 -44.80 -6.49
N GLN A 195 -17.89 -45.17 -7.41
CA GLN A 195 -16.66 -44.41 -7.67
C GLN A 195 -16.88 -43.43 -8.83
N PRO A 196 -16.34 -42.20 -8.76
CA PRO A 196 -16.44 -41.25 -9.86
C PRO A 196 -15.65 -41.77 -11.06
N ILE A 197 -16.27 -41.74 -12.24
CA ILE A 197 -15.68 -42.19 -13.51
C ILE A 197 -15.56 -41.08 -14.55
N GLY A 198 -15.98 -39.86 -14.21
CA GLY A 198 -15.93 -38.68 -15.06
C GLY A 198 -17.01 -37.68 -14.68
N ASP A 199 -17.15 -36.63 -15.47
CA ASP A 199 -18.17 -35.60 -15.26
C ASP A 199 -19.48 -35.95 -15.98
N ASP A 200 -20.60 -35.54 -15.40
CA ASP A 200 -21.89 -35.61 -16.09
C ASP A 200 -21.99 -34.46 -17.09
N MET A 201 -21.80 -34.79 -18.36
CA MET A 201 -21.88 -33.82 -19.46
C MET A 201 -23.27 -33.19 -19.65
N ASN A 202 -24.30 -33.66 -18.94
CA ASN A 202 -25.67 -33.13 -18.99
C ASN A 202 -26.04 -32.34 -17.73
N ASP A 203 -25.14 -32.20 -16.77
CA ASP A 203 -25.38 -31.37 -15.59
C ASP A 203 -25.51 -29.87 -15.97
N TYR A 204 -26.01 -29.07 -15.04
CA TYR A 204 -26.29 -27.67 -15.34
C TYR A 204 -25.01 -26.86 -15.55
N TYR A 205 -23.89 -27.31 -14.98
CA TYR A 205 -22.56 -26.77 -15.23
C TYR A 205 -22.13 -26.90 -16.70
N HIS A 206 -22.24 -28.09 -17.28
CA HIS A 206 -21.92 -28.32 -18.69
C HIS A 206 -22.97 -27.69 -19.62
N VAL A 207 -24.25 -27.67 -19.23
CA VAL A 207 -25.29 -26.92 -19.95
C VAL A 207 -24.93 -25.43 -20.02
N ALA A 208 -24.51 -24.82 -18.90
CA ALA A 208 -24.08 -23.43 -18.87
C ALA A 208 -22.88 -23.19 -19.81
N LYS A 209 -21.82 -23.99 -19.66
CA LYS A 209 -20.61 -23.89 -20.49
C LYS A 209 -20.89 -24.03 -21.98
N ASN A 210 -21.65 -25.05 -22.38
CA ASN A 210 -21.94 -25.36 -23.78
C ASN A 210 -22.81 -24.30 -24.46
N ASN A 211 -23.55 -23.50 -23.68
CA ASN A 211 -24.43 -22.45 -24.19
C ASN A 211 -23.90 -21.03 -23.91
N GLY A 212 -22.64 -20.89 -23.48
CA GLY A 212 -22.02 -19.58 -23.26
C GLY A 212 -22.61 -18.78 -22.10
N VAL A 213 -23.21 -19.44 -21.12
CA VAL A 213 -23.63 -18.82 -19.86
C VAL A 213 -22.38 -18.64 -19.00
N THR A 214 -22.09 -17.40 -18.59
CA THR A 214 -20.95 -17.12 -17.71
C THR A 214 -21.35 -17.39 -16.26
N LEU A 215 -20.55 -18.15 -15.52
CA LEU A 215 -20.73 -18.41 -14.08
C LEU A 215 -19.83 -17.52 -13.23
N ARG A 216 -20.18 -17.30 -11.96
CA ARG A 216 -19.33 -16.53 -11.04
C ARG A 216 -17.93 -17.12 -10.89
N ILE A 217 -17.82 -18.45 -10.85
CA ILE A 217 -16.53 -19.15 -10.82
C ILE A 217 -15.68 -18.84 -12.07
N ASP A 218 -16.30 -18.66 -13.25
CA ASP A 218 -15.59 -18.28 -14.46
C ASP A 218 -15.05 -16.85 -14.35
N VAL A 219 -15.86 -15.93 -13.83
CA VAL A 219 -15.42 -14.56 -13.58
C VAL A 219 -14.29 -14.53 -12.56
N LEU A 220 -14.36 -15.33 -11.49
CA LEU A 220 -13.30 -15.43 -10.48
C LEU A 220 -11.99 -15.96 -11.05
N ARG A 221 -12.07 -16.98 -11.91
CA ARG A 221 -10.94 -17.53 -12.66
C ARG A 221 -10.28 -16.46 -13.53
N MET A 222 -11.06 -15.76 -14.36
CA MET A 222 -10.58 -14.69 -15.23
C MET A 222 -10.01 -13.51 -14.45
N ALA A 223 -10.66 -13.11 -13.35
CA ALA A 223 -10.20 -12.04 -12.48
C ALA A 223 -8.85 -12.37 -11.84
N THR A 224 -8.65 -13.62 -11.42
CA THR A 224 -7.37 -14.10 -10.88
C THR A 224 -6.26 -13.99 -11.93
N GLN A 225 -6.51 -14.41 -13.18
CA GLN A 225 -5.56 -14.28 -14.27
C GLN A 225 -5.24 -12.80 -14.59
N SER A 226 -6.28 -11.97 -14.68
CA SER A 226 -6.13 -10.53 -14.92
C SER A 226 -5.29 -9.87 -13.82
N LEU A 227 -5.53 -10.23 -12.56
CA LEU A 227 -4.77 -9.70 -11.42
C LEU A 227 -3.28 -10.02 -11.51
N THR A 228 -2.90 -11.22 -11.93
CA THR A 228 -1.46 -11.57 -12.12
C THR A 228 -0.81 -10.73 -13.22
N THR A 229 -1.56 -10.38 -14.26
CA THR A 229 -1.09 -9.49 -15.33
C THR A 229 -0.96 -8.05 -14.82
N THR A 230 -1.93 -7.56 -14.07
CA THR A 230 -1.88 -6.25 -13.41
C THR A 230 -0.67 -6.15 -12.49
N ALA A 231 -0.42 -7.17 -11.67
CA ALA A 231 0.74 -7.21 -10.79
C ALA A 231 2.07 -7.25 -11.55
N THR A 232 2.14 -8.01 -12.64
CA THR A 232 3.32 -8.04 -13.53
C THR A 232 3.61 -6.64 -14.09
N ASN A 233 2.58 -5.95 -14.58
CA ASN A 233 2.71 -4.61 -15.16
C ASN A 233 2.98 -3.52 -14.11
N THR A 234 2.57 -3.74 -12.86
CA THR A 234 2.78 -2.80 -11.75
C THR A 234 4.17 -2.96 -11.12
N ALA A 235 4.78 -4.14 -11.23
CA ALA A 235 6.10 -4.41 -10.66
C ALA A 235 7.18 -3.54 -11.32
N THR A 236 7.99 -2.90 -10.49
CA THR A 236 9.10 -2.03 -10.92
C THR A 236 10.47 -2.68 -10.70
N VAL A 237 10.52 -3.75 -9.91
CA VAL A 237 11.71 -4.54 -9.62
C VAL A 237 11.40 -6.04 -9.64
N ALA A 238 12.42 -6.86 -9.85
CA ALA A 238 12.27 -8.31 -9.85
C ALA A 238 11.73 -8.82 -8.50
N ASN A 239 10.85 -9.81 -8.56
CA ASN A 239 10.24 -10.47 -7.40
C ASN A 239 9.49 -9.51 -6.46
N GLN A 240 9.11 -8.31 -6.91
CA GLN A 240 8.38 -7.34 -6.09
C GLN A 240 7.07 -7.92 -5.55
N PHE A 241 6.36 -8.66 -6.40
CA PHE A 241 5.12 -9.32 -6.04
C PHE A 241 5.25 -10.82 -6.24
N ARG A 242 4.74 -11.58 -5.27
CA ARG A 242 4.52 -13.01 -5.39
C ARG A 242 3.06 -13.31 -5.14
N MET A 243 2.53 -14.30 -5.85
CA MET A 243 1.13 -14.71 -5.72
C MET A 243 1.04 -16.21 -5.50
N GLY A 244 0.25 -16.60 -4.50
CA GLY A 244 -0.22 -17.96 -4.32
C GLY A 244 -1.74 -17.99 -4.51
N VAL A 245 -2.25 -19.02 -5.15
CA VAL A 245 -3.67 -19.18 -5.45
C VAL A 245 -4.17 -20.46 -4.80
N TYR A 246 -5.17 -20.30 -3.96
CA TYR A 246 -5.79 -21.35 -3.18
C TYR A 246 -7.29 -21.23 -3.33
N GLU A 247 -7.95 -22.35 -3.50
CA GLU A 247 -9.41 -22.41 -3.48
C GLU A 247 -9.88 -23.21 -2.28
N PHE A 248 -11.13 -23.01 -1.87
CA PHE A 248 -11.70 -23.78 -0.79
C PHE A 248 -13.17 -24.09 -1.00
N ASN A 249 -13.52 -25.28 -0.49
CA ASN A 249 -14.89 -25.73 -0.29
C ASN A 249 -14.99 -26.40 1.09
N SER A 250 -15.15 -27.73 1.17
CA SER A 250 -14.95 -28.53 2.39
C SER A 250 -13.47 -28.76 2.73
N ALA A 251 -12.55 -28.38 1.85
CA ALA A 251 -11.11 -28.43 2.08
C ALA A 251 -10.40 -27.29 1.33
N LEU A 252 -9.19 -26.94 1.78
CA LEU A 252 -8.31 -26.03 1.05
C LEU A 252 -7.53 -26.80 -0.02
N GLN A 253 -7.49 -26.26 -1.24
CA GLN A 253 -6.72 -26.80 -2.35
C GLN A 253 -5.72 -25.76 -2.87
N THR A 254 -4.52 -26.21 -3.24
CA THR A 254 -3.50 -25.33 -3.83
C THR A 254 -3.58 -25.41 -5.34
N ILE A 255 -4.01 -24.31 -5.97
CA ILE A 255 -3.99 -24.16 -7.43
C ILE A 255 -2.60 -23.74 -7.90
N SER A 256 -1.98 -22.80 -7.18
CA SER A 256 -0.60 -22.40 -7.40
C SER A 256 0.07 -22.05 -6.09
N GLY A 257 1.20 -22.69 -5.79
CA GLY A 257 2.05 -22.25 -4.70
C GLY A 257 2.56 -20.82 -4.91
N LEU A 258 2.97 -20.16 -3.82
CA LEU A 258 3.50 -18.80 -3.85
C LEU A 258 4.68 -18.69 -4.82
N SER A 259 4.56 -17.84 -5.84
CA SER A 259 5.58 -17.71 -6.88
C SER A 259 5.73 -16.26 -7.36
N ALA A 260 6.97 -15.88 -7.70
CA ALA A 260 7.27 -14.63 -8.39
C ALA A 260 7.06 -14.72 -9.92
N ASN A 261 6.94 -15.94 -10.46
CA ASN A 261 6.61 -16.15 -11.87
C ASN A 261 5.09 -16.06 -12.05
N LEU A 262 4.61 -14.82 -12.16
CA LEU A 262 3.18 -14.52 -12.25
C LEU A 262 2.53 -15.08 -13.52
N ALA A 263 3.29 -15.31 -14.61
CA ALA A 263 2.77 -15.98 -15.80
C ALA A 263 2.43 -17.46 -15.53
N THR A 264 3.26 -18.15 -14.74
CA THR A 264 2.93 -19.51 -14.28
C THR A 264 1.72 -19.50 -13.35
N VAL A 265 1.62 -18.52 -12.43
CA VAL A 265 0.44 -18.38 -11.56
C VAL A 265 -0.83 -18.17 -12.41
N ALA A 266 -0.76 -17.32 -13.44
CA ALA A 266 -1.86 -17.10 -14.38
C ALA A 266 -2.28 -18.39 -15.11
N SER A 267 -1.30 -19.15 -15.60
CA SER A 267 -1.56 -20.43 -16.28
C SER A 267 -2.19 -21.45 -15.34
N ASN A 268 -1.72 -21.54 -14.10
CA ASN A 268 -2.25 -22.46 -13.09
C ASN A 268 -3.67 -22.07 -12.68
N ALA A 269 -4.00 -20.78 -12.64
CA ALA A 269 -5.34 -20.30 -12.32
C ALA A 269 -6.42 -20.85 -13.28
N ASN A 270 -6.07 -21.38 -14.47
CA ASN A 270 -7.01 -22.12 -15.32
C ASN A 270 -7.66 -23.32 -14.61
N ALA A 271 -7.01 -23.89 -13.60
CA ALA A 271 -7.51 -25.04 -12.83
C ALA A 271 -8.51 -24.65 -11.73
N ILE A 272 -8.76 -23.35 -11.48
CA ILE A 272 -9.83 -22.93 -10.58
C ILE A 272 -11.14 -23.44 -11.16
N ASP A 273 -11.91 -24.21 -10.40
CA ASP A 273 -13.18 -24.74 -10.91
C ASP A 273 -14.23 -24.95 -9.83
N LEU A 274 -15.49 -25.09 -10.25
CA LEU A 274 -16.62 -25.26 -9.34
C LEU A 274 -16.55 -26.61 -8.64
N ALA A 275 -16.73 -26.59 -7.32
CA ALA A 275 -16.86 -27.81 -6.54
C ALA A 275 -18.02 -28.68 -7.04
N TYR A 276 -17.78 -29.99 -7.06
CA TYR A 276 -18.81 -30.96 -7.43
C TYR A 276 -19.87 -31.09 -6.34
N ALA A 277 -21.13 -30.82 -6.70
CA ALA A 277 -22.26 -30.86 -5.78
C ALA A 277 -23.58 -31.15 -6.51
N TYR A 278 -24.07 -32.39 -6.40
CA TYR A 278 -25.47 -32.79 -6.58
C TYR A 278 -25.65 -34.31 -6.34
N GLN A 279 -26.90 -34.77 -6.16
CA GLN A 279 -27.33 -36.17 -5.99
C GLN A 279 -26.63 -36.93 -4.84
N ASN A 280 -25.45 -37.51 -5.11
CA ASN A 280 -24.67 -38.34 -4.19
C ASN A 280 -23.46 -37.60 -3.60
N GLN A 281 -23.33 -36.32 -3.92
CA GLN A 281 -22.24 -35.45 -3.47
C GLN A 281 -22.78 -34.45 -2.45
N SER A 282 -21.92 -34.07 -1.52
CA SER A 282 -22.22 -33.04 -0.52
C SER A 282 -22.41 -31.70 -1.22
N ASP A 283 -23.52 -31.02 -0.93
CA ASP A 283 -23.83 -29.67 -1.40
C ASP A 283 -23.57 -28.60 -0.33
N ASN A 284 -23.15 -29.02 0.86
CA ASN A 284 -22.77 -28.19 2.00
C ASN A 284 -21.24 -28.08 2.09
N GLN A 285 -20.65 -27.34 1.15
CA GLN A 285 -19.20 -27.30 0.96
C GLN A 285 -18.62 -25.88 1.03
N THR A 286 -19.02 -25.08 2.01
CA THR A 286 -18.43 -23.76 2.27
C THR A 286 -17.95 -23.70 3.71
N SER A 287 -16.81 -24.34 4.00
CA SER A 287 -16.25 -24.47 5.36
C SER A 287 -15.16 -23.42 5.61
N TYR A 288 -15.55 -22.27 6.16
CA TYR A 288 -14.59 -21.21 6.49
C TYR A 288 -13.69 -21.58 7.68
N ASP A 289 -14.20 -22.38 8.61
CA ASP A 289 -13.49 -22.91 9.78
C ASP A 289 -12.37 -23.91 9.41
N ILE A 290 -12.44 -24.51 8.22
CA ILE A 290 -11.38 -25.31 7.62
C ILE A 290 -10.45 -24.40 6.79
N ALA A 291 -11.02 -23.58 5.91
CA ALA A 291 -10.27 -22.80 4.93
C ALA A 291 -9.34 -21.76 5.59
N LEU A 292 -9.85 -20.96 6.54
CA LEU A 292 -9.10 -19.86 7.13
C LEU A 292 -7.93 -20.34 8.01
N PRO A 293 -8.09 -21.35 8.89
CA PRO A 293 -6.95 -21.92 9.60
C PRO A 293 -5.93 -22.58 8.67
N ALA A 294 -6.39 -23.28 7.62
CA ALA A 294 -5.48 -23.93 6.67
C ALA A 294 -4.63 -22.92 5.89
N ILE A 295 -5.23 -21.85 5.35
CA ILE A 295 -4.45 -20.82 4.65
C ILE A 295 -3.55 -20.06 5.62
N ASN A 296 -4.00 -19.84 6.86
CA ASN A 296 -3.19 -19.20 7.90
C ASN A 296 -1.92 -20.01 8.17
N ALA A 297 -2.01 -21.34 8.21
CA ALA A 297 -0.85 -22.22 8.39
C ALA A 297 0.14 -22.18 7.21
N ILE A 298 -0.34 -21.91 6.00
CA ILE A 298 0.51 -21.77 4.79
C ILE A 298 1.23 -20.42 4.77
N MET A 299 0.56 -19.33 5.19
CA MET A 299 1.15 -18.00 5.24
C MET A 299 2.22 -17.95 6.34
N THR A 300 3.44 -17.54 6.00
CA THR A 300 4.48 -17.27 7.01
C THR A 300 4.25 -15.89 7.67
N ASP A 301 5.00 -15.50 8.70
CA ASP A 301 4.81 -14.19 9.35
C ASP A 301 5.23 -13.00 8.46
N PRO A 302 4.46 -11.90 8.43
CA PRO A 302 4.74 -10.76 7.56
C PRO A 302 6.04 -10.04 7.95
N GLY A 303 6.79 -9.59 6.93
CA GLY A 303 7.90 -8.66 7.09
C GLY A 303 7.48 -7.21 6.84
N ASP A 304 8.46 -6.33 6.81
CA ASP A 304 8.25 -4.88 6.60
C ASP A 304 8.08 -4.50 5.12
N GLY A 305 8.44 -5.38 4.19
CA GLY A 305 8.40 -5.17 2.75
C GLY A 305 9.66 -4.53 2.18
N SER A 306 10.75 -4.41 2.95
CA SER A 306 12.02 -3.81 2.52
C SER A 306 12.78 -4.65 1.49
N SER A 307 12.54 -5.97 1.45
CA SER A 307 13.16 -6.89 0.49
C SER A 307 12.29 -8.11 0.22
N ALA A 308 12.63 -8.86 -0.83
CA ALA A 308 11.91 -10.09 -1.21
C ALA A 308 11.97 -11.21 -0.15
N SER A 309 12.89 -11.15 0.83
CA SER A 309 12.97 -12.11 1.94
C SER A 309 12.13 -11.72 3.15
N VAL A 310 11.70 -10.45 3.25
CA VAL A 310 10.83 -9.95 4.32
C VAL A 310 9.62 -9.17 3.76
N PRO A 311 8.81 -9.77 2.88
CA PRO A 311 7.69 -9.07 2.24
C PRO A 311 6.54 -8.82 3.21
N GLN A 312 5.75 -7.78 2.95
CA GLN A 312 4.43 -7.64 3.54
C GLN A 312 3.49 -8.73 3.02
N LYS A 313 2.40 -9.02 3.74
CA LYS A 313 1.49 -10.11 3.41
C LYS A 313 0.04 -9.68 3.38
N TYR A 314 -0.63 -10.06 2.30
CA TYR A 314 -2.04 -9.82 2.08
C TYR A 314 -2.75 -11.13 1.77
N LEU A 315 -3.81 -11.41 2.50
CA LEU A 315 -4.80 -12.43 2.16
C LEU A 315 -5.91 -11.76 1.34
N PHE A 316 -6.06 -12.16 0.09
CA PHE A 316 -7.16 -11.76 -0.78
C PHE A 316 -8.24 -12.83 -0.68
N PHE A 317 -9.29 -12.55 0.08
CA PHE A 317 -10.36 -13.49 0.36
C PHE A 317 -11.59 -13.14 -0.47
N VAL A 318 -12.00 -14.00 -1.39
CA VAL A 318 -13.15 -13.78 -2.28
C VAL A 318 -14.21 -14.83 -1.99
N THR A 319 -15.43 -14.40 -1.64
CA THR A 319 -16.55 -15.29 -1.28
C THR A 319 -17.90 -14.60 -1.43
N ASP A 320 -18.97 -15.38 -1.55
CA ASP A 320 -20.36 -14.92 -1.48
C ASP A 320 -20.93 -14.93 -0.04
N GLY A 321 -20.10 -15.28 0.95
CA GLY A 321 -20.32 -15.01 2.36
C GLY A 321 -21.29 -15.93 3.10
N VAL A 322 -21.85 -16.93 2.43
CA VAL A 322 -22.70 -17.94 3.06
C VAL A 322 -21.86 -19.16 3.42
N GLU A 323 -21.75 -19.43 4.73
CA GLU A 323 -21.24 -20.68 5.23
C GLU A 323 -22.33 -21.74 5.09
N ASP A 324 -21.99 -22.90 4.52
CA ASP A 324 -22.87 -24.06 4.42
C ASP A 324 -22.01 -25.31 4.54
N GLU A 325 -22.04 -25.96 5.69
CA GLU A 325 -21.11 -27.03 5.98
C GLU A 325 -21.67 -28.14 6.85
N ALA A 326 -20.96 -29.27 6.89
CA ALA A 326 -21.26 -30.37 7.77
C ALA A 326 -20.68 -30.11 9.17
N VAL A 327 -21.53 -30.00 10.20
CA VAL A 327 -21.11 -29.69 11.57
C VAL A 327 -21.48 -30.80 12.55
N GLN A 328 -20.49 -31.29 13.32
CA GLN A 328 -20.67 -32.23 14.42
C GLN A 328 -19.67 -31.95 15.57
N PRO A 329 -20.13 -31.67 16.82
CA PRO A 329 -21.52 -31.47 17.22
C PRO A 329 -22.03 -30.07 16.81
N LEU A 330 -23.34 -29.93 16.63
CA LEU A 330 -23.96 -28.63 16.38
C LEU A 330 -23.80 -27.67 17.58
N PRO A 331 -23.61 -26.37 17.35
CA PRO A 331 -23.54 -25.38 18.42
C PRO A 331 -24.86 -25.29 19.20
N SER A 332 -24.74 -25.00 20.50
CA SER A 332 -25.85 -24.82 21.45
C SER A 332 -25.84 -23.40 22.02
N PRO A 333 -26.93 -22.62 21.93
CA PRO A 333 -28.24 -22.97 21.35
C PRO A 333 -28.19 -23.12 19.81
N ARG A 334 -29.15 -23.86 19.25
CA ARG A 334 -29.22 -24.14 17.80
C ARG A 334 -29.38 -22.83 17.00
N PRO A 335 -28.52 -22.55 16.01
CA PRO A 335 -28.63 -21.36 15.18
C PRO A 335 -29.86 -21.42 14.26
N ALA A 336 -30.27 -20.26 13.73
CA ALA A 336 -31.39 -20.16 12.78
C ALA A 336 -31.18 -20.98 11.50
N GLY A 337 -29.94 -21.10 11.02
CA GLY A 337 -29.61 -21.90 9.82
C GLY A 337 -29.31 -23.37 10.10
N ASN A 338 -29.79 -23.92 11.22
CA ASN A 338 -29.64 -25.34 11.54
C ASN A 338 -30.57 -26.19 10.66
N VAL A 339 -30.06 -26.64 9.51
CA VAL A 339 -30.84 -27.36 8.50
C VAL A 339 -31.30 -28.72 9.02
N ASN A 340 -30.41 -29.46 9.68
CA ASN A 340 -30.68 -30.78 10.24
C ASN A 340 -29.61 -31.11 11.31
N SER A 341 -29.55 -32.37 11.79
CA SER A 341 -28.60 -32.76 12.85
C SER A 341 -27.12 -32.60 12.51
N ASN A 342 -26.75 -32.41 11.24
CA ASN A 342 -25.35 -32.37 10.78
C ASN A 342 -25.02 -31.29 9.74
N ARG A 343 -25.92 -30.36 9.40
CA ARG A 343 -25.68 -29.26 8.45
C ARG A 343 -26.06 -27.93 9.05
N LEU A 344 -25.16 -26.97 8.92
CA LEU A 344 -25.36 -25.60 9.39
C LEU A 344 -25.13 -24.63 8.25
N ILE A 345 -26.11 -23.76 8.02
CA ILE A 345 -25.99 -22.57 7.20
C ILE A 345 -25.81 -21.36 8.10
N ASN A 346 -24.78 -20.56 7.86
CA ASN A 346 -24.48 -19.40 8.68
C ASN A 346 -23.70 -18.33 7.91
N THR A 347 -23.35 -17.26 8.60
CA THR A 347 -22.37 -16.27 8.14
C THR A 347 -20.99 -16.63 8.65
N LEU A 348 -19.94 -16.24 7.91
CA LEU A 348 -18.55 -16.28 8.39
C LEU A 348 -18.41 -15.81 9.85
N ASN A 349 -17.69 -16.57 10.67
CA ASN A 349 -17.27 -16.14 12.00
C ASN A 349 -16.01 -15.23 11.93
N PRO A 350 -16.09 -13.93 12.28
CA PRO A 350 -14.93 -13.01 12.17
C PRO A 350 -13.76 -13.37 13.11
N ALA A 351 -13.98 -14.21 14.12
CA ALA A 351 -12.90 -14.69 14.99
C ALA A 351 -11.83 -15.47 14.20
N LEU A 352 -12.23 -16.19 13.14
CA LEU A 352 -11.30 -16.92 12.25
C LEU A 352 -10.32 -15.95 11.58
N CYS A 353 -10.80 -14.77 11.19
CA CYS A 353 -10.00 -13.72 10.56
C CYS A 353 -9.15 -12.94 11.58
N THR A 354 -9.56 -12.93 12.85
CA THR A 354 -8.77 -12.29 13.93
C THR A 354 -7.43 -12.99 14.08
N ALA A 355 -7.41 -14.33 14.06
CA ALA A 355 -6.16 -15.11 14.14
C ALA A 355 -5.16 -14.80 13.00
N VAL A 356 -5.65 -14.47 11.79
CA VAL A 356 -4.81 -14.05 10.66
C VAL A 356 -4.32 -12.60 10.86
N LYS A 357 -5.22 -11.70 11.27
CA LYS A 357 -4.91 -10.28 11.47
C LYS A 357 -3.95 -10.03 12.64
N ASP A 358 -4.03 -10.82 13.70
CA ASP A 358 -3.15 -10.71 14.88
C ASP A 358 -1.69 -11.02 14.55
N ARG A 359 -1.44 -11.76 13.46
CA ARG A 359 -0.09 -11.98 12.92
C ARG A 359 0.44 -10.78 12.14
N GLY A 360 -0.37 -9.75 11.91
CA GLY A 360 -0.05 -8.59 11.09
C GLY A 360 -0.39 -8.74 9.61
N ILE A 361 -0.99 -9.86 9.19
CA ILE A 361 -1.42 -10.10 7.81
C ILE A 361 -2.67 -9.26 7.52
N LYS A 362 -2.68 -8.54 6.41
CA LYS A 362 -3.86 -7.75 5.99
C LYS A 362 -4.81 -8.64 5.20
N ILE A 363 -6.10 -8.56 5.52
CA ILE A 363 -7.15 -9.28 4.80
C ILE A 363 -7.91 -8.28 3.92
N ALA A 364 -7.77 -8.45 2.61
CA ALA A 364 -8.60 -7.81 1.60
C ALA A 364 -9.73 -8.76 1.20
N LEU A 365 -10.95 -8.40 1.56
CA LEU A 365 -12.12 -9.26 1.38
C LEU A 365 -13.01 -8.69 0.28
N LEU A 366 -13.27 -9.50 -0.75
CA LEU A 366 -14.24 -9.22 -1.80
C LEU A 366 -15.50 -10.04 -1.56
N TYR A 367 -16.58 -9.35 -1.23
CA TYR A 367 -17.91 -9.93 -1.14
C TYR A 367 -18.59 -9.92 -2.52
N THR A 368 -18.80 -11.10 -3.08
CA THR A 368 -19.59 -11.28 -4.31
C THR A 368 -21.06 -11.45 -3.93
N THR A 369 -21.79 -10.33 -3.89
CA THR A 369 -23.12 -10.23 -3.24
C THR A 369 -24.01 -11.43 -3.56
N TYR A 370 -24.44 -12.16 -2.53
CA TYR A 370 -25.31 -13.31 -2.70
C TYR A 370 -26.66 -12.84 -3.25
N LEU A 371 -27.06 -13.30 -4.44
CA LEU A 371 -28.32 -12.87 -5.05
C LEU A 371 -29.51 -13.52 -4.35
N PRO A 372 -30.54 -12.76 -3.96
CA PRO A 372 -31.77 -13.35 -3.44
C PRO A 372 -32.48 -14.21 -4.48
N VAL A 373 -32.69 -15.49 -4.15
CA VAL A 373 -33.46 -16.45 -4.98
C VAL A 373 -34.80 -16.72 -4.30
N THR A 374 -35.65 -15.70 -4.25
CA THR A 374 -36.87 -15.71 -3.41
C THR A 374 -37.96 -16.68 -3.89
N ASN A 375 -37.83 -17.24 -5.09
CA ASN A 375 -38.69 -18.32 -5.59
C ASN A 375 -38.23 -19.72 -5.11
N ASN A 376 -37.14 -19.82 -4.35
CA ASN A 376 -36.60 -21.07 -3.83
C ASN A 376 -36.92 -21.23 -2.32
N ALA A 377 -37.62 -22.32 -1.96
CA ALA A 377 -38.04 -22.59 -0.59
C ALA A 377 -36.85 -22.79 0.38
N PHE A 378 -35.78 -23.44 -0.08
CA PHE A 378 -34.57 -23.67 0.71
C PHE A 378 -33.88 -22.33 1.05
N TYR A 379 -33.70 -21.46 0.06
CA TYR A 379 -33.16 -20.11 0.26
C TYR A 379 -33.99 -19.33 1.29
N ASN A 380 -35.31 -19.29 1.11
CA ASN A 380 -36.22 -18.56 2.00
C ASN A 380 -36.18 -19.07 3.43
N GLN A 381 -35.99 -20.39 3.62
CA GLN A 381 -35.96 -21.00 4.94
C GLN A 381 -34.61 -20.83 5.65
N TRP A 382 -33.49 -20.95 4.93
CA TRP A 382 -32.17 -21.10 5.58
C TRP A 382 -31.20 -19.96 5.33
N VAL A 383 -31.24 -19.32 4.15
CA VAL A 383 -30.29 -18.25 3.78
C VAL A 383 -30.88 -16.87 4.01
N SER A 384 -32.15 -16.65 3.64
CA SER A 384 -32.84 -15.37 3.81
C SER A 384 -32.79 -14.84 5.26
N PRO A 385 -32.95 -15.67 6.33
CA PRO A 385 -32.87 -15.19 7.70
C PRO A 385 -31.50 -14.64 8.12
N ILE A 386 -30.44 -14.99 7.39
CA ILE A 386 -29.07 -14.60 7.71
C ILE A 386 -28.50 -13.56 6.74
N ALA A 387 -29.12 -13.37 5.57
CA ALA A 387 -28.60 -12.57 4.46
C ALA A 387 -28.19 -11.14 4.86
N SER A 388 -29.00 -10.46 5.68
CA SER A 388 -28.71 -9.09 6.14
C SER A 388 -27.46 -8.98 7.03
N ARG A 389 -27.00 -10.09 7.61
CA ARG A 389 -25.81 -10.13 8.46
C ARG A 389 -24.53 -10.40 7.68
N ILE A 390 -24.61 -10.94 6.46
CA ILE A 390 -23.45 -11.32 5.65
C ILE A 390 -22.47 -10.14 5.47
N PRO A 391 -22.89 -8.95 4.99
CA PRO A 391 -21.95 -7.85 4.76
C PRO A 391 -21.26 -7.40 6.05
N THR A 392 -22.00 -7.39 7.17
CA THR A 392 -21.45 -6.98 8.47
C THR A 392 -20.37 -7.94 8.96
N GLN A 393 -20.60 -9.24 8.84
CA GLN A 393 -19.65 -10.26 9.30
C GLN A 393 -18.40 -10.31 8.41
N LEU A 394 -18.57 -10.21 7.09
CA LEU A 394 -17.45 -10.11 6.16
C LEU A 394 -16.63 -8.82 6.37
N SER A 395 -17.30 -7.69 6.59
CA SER A 395 -16.62 -6.43 6.90
C SER A 395 -15.81 -6.53 8.20
N ALA A 396 -16.33 -7.19 9.23
CA ALA A 396 -15.60 -7.44 10.47
C ALA A 396 -14.40 -8.40 10.29
N CYS A 397 -14.46 -9.32 9.34
CA CYS A 397 -13.32 -10.17 8.97
C CYS A 397 -12.21 -9.35 8.29
N ALA A 398 -12.57 -8.47 7.35
CA ALA A 398 -11.62 -7.66 6.60
C ALA A 398 -10.73 -6.77 7.49
N SER A 399 -9.57 -6.38 6.95
CA SER A 399 -8.76 -5.31 7.56
C SER A 399 -9.41 -3.94 7.34
N PRO A 400 -9.13 -2.93 8.18
CA PRO A 400 -9.70 -1.60 8.02
C PRO A 400 -9.47 -1.02 6.61
N GLY A 401 -10.55 -0.63 5.94
CA GLY A 401 -10.51 -0.12 4.56
C GLY A 401 -10.33 -1.19 3.49
N PHE A 402 -10.33 -2.48 3.81
CA PHE A 402 -10.09 -3.58 2.88
C PHE A 402 -11.32 -4.50 2.69
N PHE A 403 -12.52 -3.99 2.96
CA PHE A 403 -13.77 -4.64 2.59
C PHE A 403 -14.29 -4.03 1.27
N PHE A 404 -14.58 -4.89 0.31
CA PHE A 404 -15.08 -4.55 -1.02
C PHE A 404 -16.32 -5.39 -1.27
N GLU A 405 -17.36 -4.77 -1.81
CA GLU A 405 -18.59 -5.44 -2.17
C GLU A 405 -18.85 -5.17 -3.65
N VAL A 406 -19.16 -6.24 -4.39
CA VAL A 406 -19.59 -6.13 -5.78
C VAL A 406 -20.93 -6.79 -5.94
N THR A 407 -21.81 -6.10 -6.65
CA THR A 407 -23.01 -6.70 -7.20
C THR A 407 -22.64 -7.58 -8.39
N PRO A 408 -23.50 -8.52 -8.81
CA PRO A 408 -23.23 -9.38 -9.98
C PRO A 408 -23.18 -8.62 -11.31
N THR A 409 -23.66 -7.37 -11.31
CA THR A 409 -23.54 -6.43 -12.42
C THR A 409 -22.20 -5.68 -12.42
N GLU A 410 -21.46 -5.69 -11.31
CA GLU A 410 -20.15 -5.09 -11.15
C GLU A 410 -19.06 -6.17 -11.30
N GLY A 411 -18.02 -5.87 -12.09
CA GLY A 411 -17.02 -6.87 -12.44
C GLY A 411 -16.12 -7.24 -11.27
N ILE A 412 -16.15 -8.52 -10.84
CA ILE A 412 -15.18 -9.10 -9.88
C ILE A 412 -13.74 -8.77 -10.28
N SER A 413 -13.43 -8.79 -11.58
CA SER A 413 -12.10 -8.44 -12.13
C SER A 413 -11.67 -7.01 -11.79
N GLU A 414 -12.60 -6.06 -11.92
CA GLU A 414 -12.33 -4.66 -11.60
C GLU A 414 -12.10 -4.50 -10.09
N ALA A 415 -12.95 -5.12 -9.27
CA ALA A 415 -12.80 -5.06 -7.82
C ALA A 415 -11.51 -5.71 -7.32
N MET A 416 -11.11 -6.87 -7.86
CA MET A 416 -9.82 -7.48 -7.55
C MET A 416 -8.64 -6.59 -7.96
N THR A 417 -8.77 -5.86 -9.08
CA THR A 417 -7.77 -4.85 -9.50
C THR A 417 -7.71 -3.69 -8.50
N HIS A 418 -8.84 -3.10 -8.12
CA HIS A 418 -8.90 -2.03 -7.10
C HIS A 418 -8.36 -2.48 -5.74
N MET A 419 -8.64 -3.72 -5.34
CA MET A 419 -8.08 -4.33 -4.12
C MET A 419 -6.55 -4.36 -4.16
N PHE A 420 -5.99 -4.80 -5.29
CA PHE A 420 -4.55 -4.83 -5.50
C PHE A 420 -3.93 -3.44 -5.49
N GLU A 421 -4.49 -2.49 -6.22
CA GLU A 421 -4.00 -1.11 -6.24
C GLU A 421 -4.07 -0.47 -4.84
N LYS A 422 -5.13 -0.76 -4.08
CA LYS A 422 -5.25 -0.33 -2.68
C LYS A 422 -4.18 -0.98 -1.81
N ALA A 423 -3.95 -2.28 -1.92
CA ALA A 423 -2.91 -2.97 -1.16
C ALA A 423 -1.53 -2.39 -1.46
N VAL A 424 -1.19 -2.18 -2.74
CA VAL A 424 0.08 -1.59 -3.17
C VAL A 424 0.23 -0.14 -2.69
N SER A 425 -0.84 0.66 -2.72
CA SER A 425 -0.78 2.05 -2.25
C SER A 425 -0.66 2.15 -0.72
N VAL A 426 -1.44 1.37 0.03
CA VAL A 426 -1.36 1.35 1.50
C VAL A 426 -0.02 0.80 1.97
N ALA A 427 0.52 -0.23 1.32
CA ALA A 427 1.85 -0.78 1.61
C ALA A 427 2.97 0.28 1.54
N ARG A 428 2.79 1.33 0.72
CA ARG A 428 3.71 2.47 0.66
C ARG A 428 3.52 3.47 1.80
N LEU A 429 2.33 3.55 2.40
CA LEU A 429 1.92 4.57 3.39
C LEU A 429 2.02 4.11 4.85
N THR A 430 1.65 2.86 5.15
CA THR A 430 1.69 2.34 6.53
C THR A 430 3.12 1.99 6.92
N GLN A 431 3.77 2.89 7.67
CA GLN A 431 5.07 2.70 8.31
C GLN A 431 5.05 3.30 9.71
#